data_AF-A0A257GV51-F1
#
_entry.id   AF-A0A257GV51-F1
#
_cell.length_a   1.000
_cell.length_b   1.000
_cell.length_c   1.000
_cell.angle_alpha   90.00
_cell.angle_beta   90.00
_cell.angle_gamma   90.00
#
_symmetry.space_group_name_H-M   'P 1'
#
loop_
_entity.id
_entity.type
_entity.pdbx_description
1 polymer ?
#
loop_
_entity_poly.entity_id
_entity_poly.type
_entity_poly.pdbx_seq_one_letter_code
_entity_poly.pdbx_strand_id
1 'polypeptide(L)'
;WQTVNAVRHPNSKQFSSRFLIVSPGITIRDRLRVLLPNDPESYYRSREITPPDMLRDVQSAKIVITNYHAFKLREKLAIAKGTRQALEGWRGDKVQTLETEGEMIQRVMGDLMGQKNIVVLNDEAHHCYRERVTEAGESEDDLKGDDKSEAKENNEAARMWISGLEAVKRNLGISMVYDLSATPFFLRGSGYIEGTLFPWTMSDFSLMDAIECGIVKLPRVPVADNIVGGDTPKFRNLWDHIGKKLPKKGRTAGKALDPFSLPAELLTALEALYGHYTKTYELWENEGIGVPPVFIVVCNNTATSELIYKYISGFVREKDDGQTSVLENGRLALFRNYDENGNRLPRPNTILIDSAQLESGEALDKD
;
A
#
# COMPACT_ATOMS: atom_id res chain seq x y z
N TRP A 1 -14.35 -21.71 -10.42
CA TRP A 1 -15.24 -21.80 -11.60
C TRP A 1 -14.47 -21.78 -12.93
N GLN A 2 -13.70 -20.73 -13.25
CA GLN A 2 -12.93 -20.63 -14.51
C GLN A 2 -12.05 -21.87 -14.76
N THR A 3 -11.16 -22.23 -13.82
CA THR A 3 -10.27 -23.39 -13.95
C THR A 3 -11.02 -24.69 -14.18
N VAL A 4 -12.04 -24.98 -13.35
CA VAL A 4 -12.82 -26.23 -13.44
C VAL A 4 -13.44 -26.39 -14.83
N ASN A 5 -14.03 -25.32 -15.37
CA ASN A 5 -14.62 -25.37 -16.70
C ASN A 5 -13.56 -25.49 -17.81
N ALA A 6 -12.40 -24.86 -17.65
CA ALA A 6 -11.29 -24.99 -18.59
C ALA A 6 -10.72 -26.43 -18.63
N VAL A 7 -10.63 -27.09 -17.48
CA VAL A 7 -10.16 -28.48 -17.36
C VAL A 7 -11.17 -29.45 -17.96
N ARG A 8 -12.45 -29.28 -17.63
CA ARG A 8 -13.53 -30.18 -18.10
C ARG A 8 -13.89 -29.96 -19.57
N HIS A 9 -13.57 -28.79 -20.14
CA HIS A 9 -13.83 -28.44 -21.53
C HIS A 9 -12.57 -27.89 -22.22
N PRO A 10 -11.53 -28.71 -22.46
CA PRO A 10 -10.21 -28.27 -22.91
C PRO A 10 -10.21 -27.59 -24.29
N ASN A 11 -11.23 -27.85 -25.11
CA ASN A 11 -11.37 -27.22 -26.43
C ASN A 11 -12.07 -25.85 -26.37
N SER A 12 -12.65 -25.47 -25.23
CA SER A 12 -13.31 -24.17 -25.06
C SER A 12 -12.29 -23.07 -24.80
N LYS A 13 -12.43 -21.96 -25.51
CA LYS A 13 -11.63 -20.73 -25.26
C LYS A 13 -12.31 -19.78 -24.27
N GLN A 14 -13.52 -20.10 -23.83
CA GLN A 14 -14.30 -19.23 -22.93
C GLN A 14 -13.74 -19.21 -21.50
N PHE A 15 -13.03 -20.28 -21.11
CA PHE A 15 -12.54 -20.44 -19.75
C PHE A 15 -11.02 -20.49 -19.70
N SER A 16 -10.45 -19.99 -18.61
CA SER A 16 -9.01 -20.07 -18.37
C SER A 16 -8.67 -20.89 -17.14
N SER A 17 -7.53 -21.55 -17.21
CA SER A 17 -6.81 -22.14 -16.07
C SER A 17 -5.49 -21.42 -15.78
N ARG A 18 -5.23 -20.28 -16.42
CA ARG A 18 -3.99 -19.50 -16.32
C ARG A 18 -4.31 -18.07 -15.88
N PHE A 19 -3.75 -17.67 -14.75
CA PHE A 19 -4.06 -16.41 -14.10
C PHE A 19 -2.79 -15.64 -13.76
N LEU A 20 -2.82 -14.35 -14.03
CA LEU A 20 -1.87 -13.37 -13.50
C LEU A 20 -2.62 -12.49 -12.50
N ILE A 21 -2.19 -12.50 -11.26
CA ILE A 21 -2.71 -11.61 -10.21
C ILE A 21 -1.66 -10.54 -9.97
N VAL A 22 -2.05 -9.28 -10.09
CA VAL A 22 -1.15 -8.14 -9.83
C VAL A 22 -1.63 -7.40 -8.59
N SER A 23 -0.73 -7.22 -7.63
CA SER A 23 -0.99 -6.51 -6.37
C SER A 23 -0.30 -5.14 -6.33
N PRO A 24 -0.81 -4.20 -5.52
CA PRO A 24 -0.18 -2.89 -5.32
C PRO A 24 1.17 -3.00 -4.62
N GLY A 25 1.39 -4.07 -3.87
CA GLY A 25 2.62 -4.23 -3.11
C GLY A 25 2.87 -5.66 -2.65
N ILE A 26 4.01 -5.85 -1.99
CA ILE A 26 4.56 -7.16 -1.64
C ILE A 26 3.83 -7.76 -0.45
N THR A 27 3.44 -6.95 0.54
CA THR A 27 2.68 -7.45 1.69
C THR A 27 1.38 -8.10 1.22
N ILE A 28 0.69 -7.42 0.30
CA ILE A 28 -0.54 -7.91 -0.29
C ILE A 28 -0.28 -9.12 -1.20
N ARG A 29 0.77 -9.07 -2.04
CA ARG A 29 1.20 -10.22 -2.86
C ARG A 29 1.35 -11.48 -2.01
N ASP A 30 2.03 -11.38 -0.88
CA ASP A 30 2.34 -12.52 -0.02
C ASP A 30 1.09 -13.02 0.72
N ARG A 31 0.17 -12.13 1.09
CA ARG A 31 -1.15 -12.50 1.64
C ARG A 31 -2.03 -13.21 0.60
N LEU A 32 -1.94 -12.82 -0.67
CA LEU A 32 -2.71 -13.44 -1.76
C LEU A 32 -2.27 -14.88 -2.07
N ARG A 33 -1.18 -15.38 -1.48
CA ARG A 33 -0.75 -16.79 -1.61
C ARG A 33 -1.83 -17.81 -1.22
N VAL A 34 -2.77 -17.43 -0.35
CA VAL A 34 -3.95 -18.25 -0.01
C VAL A 34 -4.84 -18.58 -1.23
N LEU A 35 -4.67 -17.86 -2.35
CA LEU A 35 -5.32 -18.12 -3.63
C LEU A 35 -4.60 -19.19 -4.45
N LEU A 36 -3.41 -19.64 -4.06
CA LEU A 36 -2.73 -20.74 -4.74
C LEU A 36 -3.39 -22.06 -4.34
N PRO A 37 -3.96 -22.84 -5.29
CA PRO A 37 -4.67 -24.09 -4.98
C PRO A 37 -3.81 -25.18 -4.36
N ASN A 38 -2.49 -25.11 -4.59
CA ASN A 38 -1.51 -26.09 -4.14
C ASN A 38 -0.79 -25.64 -2.85
N ASP A 39 -1.10 -24.45 -2.33
CA ASP A 39 -0.55 -23.99 -1.05
C ASP A 39 -1.30 -24.68 0.11
N PRO A 40 -0.60 -25.14 1.17
CA PRO A 40 -1.23 -25.77 2.34
C PRO A 40 -2.32 -24.91 3.00
N GLU A 41 -2.16 -23.59 2.97
CA GLU A 41 -3.09 -22.62 3.57
C GLU A 41 -4.16 -22.14 2.57
N SER A 42 -4.36 -22.88 1.47
CA SER A 42 -5.30 -22.50 0.42
C SER A 42 -6.74 -22.37 0.93
N TYR A 43 -7.35 -21.22 0.65
CA TYR A 43 -8.74 -20.95 1.04
C TYR A 43 -9.76 -21.83 0.31
N TYR A 44 -9.42 -22.39 -0.86
CA TYR A 44 -10.33 -23.30 -1.55
C TYR A 44 -10.68 -24.52 -0.72
N ARG A 45 -9.72 -24.99 0.11
CA ARG A 45 -9.90 -26.12 1.03
C ARG A 45 -10.35 -25.65 2.41
N SER A 46 -9.62 -24.72 3.03
CA SER A 46 -9.84 -24.35 4.44
C SER A 46 -11.17 -23.63 4.70
N ARG A 47 -11.73 -22.98 3.68
CA ARG A 47 -13.03 -22.28 3.75
C ARG A 47 -14.14 -22.98 2.97
N GLU A 48 -13.93 -24.22 2.55
CA GLU A 48 -14.93 -25.04 1.83
C GLU A 48 -15.54 -24.34 0.59
N ILE A 49 -14.78 -23.46 -0.06
CA ILE A 49 -15.24 -22.70 -1.24
C ILE A 49 -15.47 -23.61 -2.44
N THR A 50 -14.69 -24.71 -2.54
CA THR A 50 -14.76 -25.65 -3.65
C THR A 50 -15.16 -27.05 -3.16
N PRO A 51 -16.15 -27.69 -3.80
CA PRO A 51 -16.51 -29.08 -3.50
C PRO A 51 -15.30 -30.03 -3.56
N PRO A 52 -15.20 -31.04 -2.66
CA PRO A 52 -14.05 -31.93 -2.59
C PRO A 52 -13.69 -32.64 -3.90
N ASP A 53 -14.69 -33.01 -4.71
CA ASP A 53 -14.50 -33.66 -6.01
C ASP A 53 -13.89 -32.74 -7.07
N MET A 54 -14.07 -31.41 -6.94
CA MET A 54 -13.54 -30.40 -7.87
C MET A 54 -12.18 -29.86 -7.44
N LEU A 55 -11.68 -30.18 -6.24
CA LEU A 55 -10.40 -29.66 -5.75
C LEU A 55 -9.23 -30.04 -6.68
N ARG A 56 -9.23 -31.26 -7.23
CA ARG A 56 -8.20 -31.69 -8.19
C ARG A 56 -8.21 -30.86 -9.47
N ASP A 57 -9.39 -30.48 -9.96
CA ASP A 57 -9.53 -29.63 -11.13
C ASP A 57 -9.01 -28.21 -10.85
N VAL A 58 -9.26 -27.67 -9.65
CA VAL A 58 -8.74 -26.35 -9.26
C VAL A 58 -7.22 -26.37 -9.09
N GLN A 59 -6.65 -27.47 -8.59
CA GLN A 59 -5.20 -27.64 -8.42
C GLN A 59 -4.39 -27.56 -9.72
N SER A 60 -5.03 -27.77 -10.88
CA SER A 60 -4.38 -27.60 -12.18
C SER A 60 -4.24 -26.14 -12.62
N ALA A 61 -4.75 -25.17 -11.85
CA ALA A 61 -4.60 -23.77 -12.19
C ALA A 61 -3.13 -23.35 -12.10
N LYS A 62 -2.67 -22.60 -13.11
CA LYS A 62 -1.41 -21.87 -13.05
C LYS A 62 -1.70 -20.44 -12.65
N ILE A 63 -1.31 -20.05 -11.44
CA ILE A 63 -1.52 -18.71 -10.91
C ILE A 63 -0.16 -18.12 -10.60
N VAL A 64 0.16 -17.00 -11.24
CA VAL A 64 1.31 -16.17 -10.86
C VAL A 64 0.77 -14.95 -10.13
N ILE A 65 1.31 -14.68 -8.94
CA ILE A 65 0.99 -13.51 -8.14
C ILE A 65 2.24 -12.62 -8.11
N THR A 66 2.13 -11.39 -8.57
CA THR A 66 3.24 -10.43 -8.63
C THR A 66 2.80 -9.07 -8.11
N ASN A 67 3.75 -8.23 -7.68
CA ASN A 67 3.49 -6.81 -7.50
C ASN A 67 3.76 -6.04 -8.79
N TYR A 68 3.14 -4.87 -8.96
CA TYR A 68 3.32 -4.07 -10.19
C TYR A 68 4.76 -3.58 -10.39
N HIS A 69 5.53 -3.31 -9.31
CA HIS A 69 6.92 -2.88 -9.43
C HIS A 69 7.81 -3.92 -10.10
N ALA A 70 7.43 -5.20 -10.07
CA ALA A 70 8.17 -6.25 -10.74
C ALA A 70 8.26 -6.05 -12.27
N PHE A 71 7.33 -5.28 -12.86
CA PHE A 71 7.34 -4.90 -14.28
C PHE A 71 8.44 -3.91 -14.66
N LYS A 72 9.10 -3.27 -13.69
CA LYS A 72 10.26 -2.41 -13.96
C LYS A 72 11.38 -3.24 -14.62
N LEU A 73 11.81 -2.79 -15.79
CA LEU A 73 12.95 -3.38 -16.50
C LEU A 73 14.22 -3.17 -15.67
N ARG A 74 14.97 -4.24 -15.41
CA ARG A 74 16.21 -4.19 -14.64
C ARG A 74 17.42 -4.05 -15.56
N GLU A 75 18.52 -3.50 -15.04
CA GLU A 75 19.80 -3.57 -15.74
C GLU A 75 20.36 -5.01 -15.66
N LYS A 76 20.72 -5.58 -16.81
CA LYS A 76 21.39 -6.87 -16.96
C LYS A 76 22.88 -6.79 -16.61
N LEU A 77 23.49 -5.64 -16.85
CA LEU A 77 24.92 -5.40 -16.73
C LEU A 77 25.16 -4.03 -16.10
N ALA A 78 25.75 -4.01 -14.91
CA ALA A 78 26.23 -2.79 -14.28
C ALA A 78 27.52 -2.35 -14.97
N ILE A 79 27.41 -1.38 -15.88
CA ILE A 79 28.56 -0.81 -16.58
C ILE A 79 28.88 0.55 -15.95
N ALA A 80 30.13 0.72 -15.49
CA ALA A 80 30.60 2.01 -15.01
C ALA A 80 30.44 3.10 -16.09
N LYS A 81 30.05 4.31 -15.69
CA LYS A 81 29.68 5.41 -16.61
C LYS A 81 30.75 5.69 -17.68
N GLY A 82 32.03 5.66 -17.30
CA GLY A 82 33.16 5.87 -18.24
C GLY A 82 33.29 4.76 -19.28
N THR A 83 33.09 3.50 -18.89
CA THR A 83 33.12 2.34 -19.81
C THR A 83 31.93 2.34 -20.75
N ARG A 84 30.74 2.76 -20.27
CA ARG A 84 29.54 2.92 -21.11
C ARG A 84 29.79 3.98 -22.19
N GLN A 85 30.31 5.14 -21.82
CA GLN A 85 30.63 6.21 -22.78
C GLN A 85 31.70 5.80 -23.80
N ALA A 86 32.72 5.05 -23.39
CA ALA A 86 33.75 4.54 -24.31
C ALA A 86 33.17 3.54 -25.32
N LEU A 87 32.32 2.59 -24.86
CA LEU A 87 31.67 1.61 -25.73
C LEU A 87 30.69 2.23 -26.73
N GLU A 88 29.87 3.18 -26.25
CA GLU A 88 28.93 3.93 -27.10
C GLU A 88 29.66 4.85 -28.09
N GLY A 89 30.75 5.50 -27.65
CA GLY A 89 31.57 6.35 -28.51
C GLY A 89 32.38 5.59 -29.56
N TRP A 90 32.81 4.35 -29.28
CA TRP A 90 33.55 3.52 -30.23
C TRP A 90 32.65 2.82 -31.25
N ARG A 91 31.41 2.46 -30.90
CA ARG A 91 30.50 1.72 -31.78
C ARG A 91 29.42 2.59 -32.42
N GLY A 92 29.16 3.80 -31.91
CA GLY A 92 28.07 4.66 -32.37
C GLY A 92 26.67 4.20 -31.94
N ASP A 93 26.57 3.06 -31.25
CA ASP A 93 25.32 2.46 -30.78
C ASP A 93 25.18 2.56 -29.27
N LYS A 94 23.96 2.84 -28.79
CA LYS A 94 23.64 2.81 -27.35
C LYS A 94 23.77 1.39 -26.81
N VAL A 95 24.49 1.23 -25.69
CA VAL A 95 24.66 -0.09 -25.08
C VAL A 95 23.35 -0.47 -24.38
N GLN A 96 22.62 -1.43 -24.95
CA GLN A 96 21.41 -1.98 -24.34
C GLN A 96 21.78 -2.81 -23.11
N THR A 97 21.63 -2.19 -21.95
CA THR A 97 21.87 -2.81 -20.64
C THR A 97 20.59 -3.19 -19.92
N LEU A 98 19.43 -2.72 -20.38
CA LEU A 98 18.13 -3.03 -19.77
C LEU A 98 17.56 -4.35 -20.30
N GLU A 99 16.81 -5.04 -19.44
CA GLU A 99 15.91 -6.14 -19.81
C GLU A 99 15.00 -5.74 -20.98
N THR A 100 14.78 -6.69 -21.89
CA THR A 100 13.67 -6.63 -22.85
C THR A 100 12.37 -6.98 -22.14
N GLU A 101 11.22 -6.66 -22.75
CA GLU A 101 9.92 -7.06 -22.22
C GLU A 101 9.81 -8.59 -22.04
N GLY A 102 10.33 -9.37 -22.99
CA GLY A 102 10.33 -10.83 -22.91
C GLY A 102 11.13 -11.37 -21.74
N GLU A 103 12.30 -10.79 -21.44
CA GLU A 103 13.12 -11.17 -20.28
C GLU A 103 12.45 -10.76 -18.96
N MET A 104 11.84 -9.57 -18.91
CA MET A 104 11.04 -9.15 -17.76
C MET A 104 9.89 -10.14 -17.52
N ILE A 105 9.14 -10.53 -18.55
CA ILE A 105 8.05 -11.51 -18.44
C ILE A 105 8.58 -12.86 -17.96
N GLN A 106 9.70 -13.35 -18.51
CA GLN A 106 10.33 -14.59 -18.04
C GLN A 106 10.69 -14.52 -16.55
N ARG A 107 11.19 -13.37 -16.07
CA ARG A 107 11.55 -13.13 -14.67
C ARG A 107 10.32 -13.04 -13.76
N VAL A 108 9.28 -12.33 -14.19
CA VAL A 108 8.10 -12.02 -13.35
C VAL A 108 7.09 -13.16 -13.35
N MET A 109 6.88 -13.81 -14.50
CA MET A 109 5.81 -14.79 -14.71
C MET A 109 6.24 -15.95 -15.60
N GLY A 110 7.44 -16.49 -15.36
CA GLY A 110 8.01 -17.62 -16.10
C GLY A 110 7.07 -18.83 -16.22
N ASP A 111 6.25 -19.11 -15.21
CA ASP A 111 5.30 -20.24 -15.21
C ASP A 111 4.17 -20.11 -16.23
N LEU A 112 3.91 -18.88 -16.70
CA LEU A 112 2.94 -18.55 -17.74
C LEU A 112 3.56 -18.49 -19.14
N MET A 113 4.88 -18.70 -19.27
CA MET A 113 5.55 -18.68 -20.57
C MET A 113 5.00 -19.76 -21.50
N GLY A 114 4.73 -19.36 -22.75
CA GLY A 114 4.11 -20.20 -23.76
C GLY A 114 2.63 -20.54 -23.49
N GLN A 115 2.04 -20.06 -22.40
CA GLN A 115 0.61 -20.20 -22.14
C GLN A 115 -0.17 -19.14 -22.93
N LYS A 116 -1.41 -19.49 -23.29
CA LYS A 116 -2.37 -18.58 -23.93
C LYS A 116 -3.62 -18.49 -23.07
N ASN A 117 -4.50 -17.55 -23.38
CA ASN A 117 -5.76 -17.33 -22.68
C ASN A 117 -5.57 -16.90 -21.22
N ILE A 118 -4.59 -16.05 -20.95
CA ILE A 118 -4.29 -15.58 -19.58
C ILE A 118 -5.36 -14.59 -19.13
N VAL A 119 -5.93 -14.85 -17.95
CA VAL A 119 -6.83 -13.92 -17.27
C VAL A 119 -6.04 -13.12 -16.25
N VAL A 120 -6.19 -11.80 -16.25
CA VAL A 120 -5.56 -10.91 -15.27
C VAL A 120 -6.58 -10.52 -14.20
N LEU A 121 -6.15 -10.56 -12.93
CA LEU A 121 -6.86 -9.98 -11.80
C LEU A 121 -5.99 -8.86 -11.23
N ASN A 122 -6.43 -7.61 -11.33
CA ASN A 122 -5.77 -6.49 -10.67
C ASN A 122 -6.45 -6.26 -9.31
N ASP A 123 -5.67 -6.31 -8.25
CA ASP A 123 -6.06 -5.87 -6.92
C ASP A 123 -5.71 -4.39 -6.74
N GLU A 124 -6.54 -3.60 -6.06
CA GLU A 124 -6.41 -2.13 -5.98
C GLU A 124 -6.23 -1.46 -7.35
N ALA A 125 -7.06 -1.88 -8.32
CA ALA A 125 -6.95 -1.48 -9.72
C ALA A 125 -7.11 0.04 -9.98
N HIS A 126 -7.49 0.83 -8.96
CA HIS A 126 -7.47 2.28 -9.08
C HIS A 126 -6.08 2.87 -9.29
N HIS A 127 -5.02 2.10 -9.03
CA HIS A 127 -3.66 2.42 -9.42
C HIS A 127 -3.29 1.91 -10.82
N CYS A 128 -4.21 1.37 -11.62
CA CYS A 128 -3.89 0.79 -12.93
C CYS A 128 -4.66 1.52 -14.04
N TYR A 129 -4.23 2.75 -14.36
CA TYR A 129 -4.82 3.56 -15.44
C TYR A 129 -3.75 4.27 -16.27
N ARG A 130 -4.14 4.71 -17.47
CA ARG A 130 -3.37 5.67 -18.26
C ARG A 130 -3.80 7.07 -17.85
N GLU A 131 -2.85 7.93 -17.49
CA GLU A 131 -3.14 9.35 -17.31
C GLU A 131 -3.77 9.95 -18.59
N ARG A 132 -4.59 10.98 -18.41
CA ARG A 132 -5.19 11.67 -19.54
C ARG A 132 -4.23 12.73 -20.07
N VAL A 133 -3.94 12.68 -21.37
CA VAL A 133 -3.10 13.69 -22.06
C VAL A 133 -3.89 14.96 -22.41
N THR A 134 -5.19 15.02 -22.16
CA THR A 134 -6.09 16.13 -22.57
C THR A 134 -6.71 16.83 -21.35
N GLU A 135 -6.95 18.15 -21.45
CA GLU A 135 -7.32 19.12 -20.38
C GLU A 135 -8.71 18.93 -19.72
N ALA A 136 -9.22 17.71 -19.58
CA ALA A 136 -10.55 17.53 -18.99
C ALA A 136 -10.57 17.62 -17.45
N GLY A 137 -9.40 17.60 -16.80
CA GLY A 137 -9.24 17.69 -15.35
C GLY A 137 -7.89 18.31 -14.98
N GLU A 138 -7.63 18.38 -13.68
CA GLU A 138 -6.35 18.89 -13.14
C GLU A 138 -5.22 17.89 -13.44
N SER A 139 -4.14 18.39 -14.03
CA SER A 139 -2.94 17.61 -14.34
C SER A 139 -1.91 17.70 -13.21
N GLU A 140 -0.91 16.82 -13.22
CA GLU A 140 0.25 16.92 -12.33
C GLU A 140 0.90 18.32 -12.35
N ASP A 141 0.89 19.00 -13.51
CA ASP A 141 1.55 20.30 -13.67
C ASP A 141 0.80 21.46 -13.03
N ASP A 142 -0.50 21.32 -12.81
CA ASP A 142 -1.35 22.31 -12.14
C ASP A 142 -1.15 22.30 -10.61
N LEU A 143 -0.62 21.19 -10.07
CA LEU A 143 -0.41 20.98 -8.65
C LEU A 143 0.88 21.62 -8.13
N LYS A 144 0.97 21.83 -6.80
CA LYS A 144 2.14 22.42 -6.15
C LYS A 144 2.50 21.69 -4.86
N GLY A 145 3.79 21.71 -4.51
CA GLY A 145 4.27 21.18 -3.24
C GLY A 145 4.05 19.67 -3.11
N ASP A 146 3.54 19.25 -1.96
CA ASP A 146 3.34 17.83 -1.63
C ASP A 146 2.30 17.18 -2.57
N ASP A 147 1.22 17.89 -2.92
CA ASP A 147 0.20 17.42 -3.87
C ASP A 147 0.79 17.05 -5.24
N LYS A 148 1.75 17.86 -5.75
CA LYS A 148 2.43 17.56 -7.02
C LYS A 148 3.30 16.32 -6.90
N SER A 149 4.02 16.17 -5.79
CA SER A 149 4.87 14.99 -5.55
C SER A 149 4.03 13.73 -5.50
N GLU A 150 2.89 13.75 -4.80
CA GLU A 150 1.98 12.63 -4.66
C GLU A 150 1.34 12.25 -6.01
N ALA A 151 0.82 13.23 -6.75
CA ALA A 151 0.25 12.98 -8.07
C ALA A 151 1.27 12.37 -9.04
N LYS A 152 2.51 12.86 -9.01
CA LYS A 152 3.61 12.31 -9.82
C LYS A 152 3.90 10.86 -9.46
N GLU A 153 4.08 10.56 -8.18
CA GLU A 153 4.34 9.21 -7.67
C GLU A 153 3.18 8.25 -8.07
N ASN A 154 1.93 8.68 -7.91
CA ASN A 154 0.74 7.92 -8.31
C ASN A 154 0.68 7.68 -9.82
N ASN A 155 0.96 8.69 -10.64
CA ASN A 155 0.96 8.57 -12.10
C ASN A 155 2.11 7.68 -12.61
N GLU A 156 3.29 7.75 -12.00
CA GLU A 156 4.41 6.85 -12.30
C GLU A 156 4.08 5.40 -11.97
N ALA A 157 3.50 5.15 -10.80
CA ALA A 157 3.02 3.82 -10.40
C ALA A 157 1.97 3.29 -11.38
N ALA A 158 0.97 4.11 -11.72
CA ALA A 158 -0.09 3.71 -12.63
C ALA A 158 0.40 3.43 -14.05
N ARG A 159 1.30 4.28 -14.55
CA ARG A 159 1.96 4.08 -15.84
C ARG A 159 2.77 2.79 -15.85
N MET A 160 3.52 2.49 -14.79
CA MET A 160 4.30 1.25 -14.69
C MET A 160 3.41 0.01 -14.70
N TRP A 161 2.32 0.03 -13.93
CA TRP A 161 1.37 -1.09 -13.86
C TRP A 161 0.73 -1.38 -15.22
N ILE A 162 0.10 -0.37 -15.84
CA ILE A 162 -0.60 -0.56 -17.11
C ILE A 162 0.38 -0.93 -18.25
N SER A 163 1.58 -0.33 -18.27
CA SER A 163 2.60 -0.66 -19.27
C SER A 163 3.09 -2.10 -19.14
N GLY A 164 3.21 -2.61 -17.91
CA GLY A 164 3.51 -4.01 -17.64
C GLY A 164 2.45 -4.95 -18.21
N LEU A 165 1.17 -4.67 -17.97
CA LEU A 165 0.06 -5.46 -18.54
C LEU A 165 0.02 -5.39 -20.08
N GLU A 166 0.28 -4.23 -20.66
CA GLU A 166 0.39 -4.09 -22.10
C GLU A 166 1.56 -4.91 -22.69
N ALA A 167 2.70 -4.98 -21.99
CA ALA A 167 3.82 -5.84 -22.39
C ALA A 167 3.41 -7.32 -22.36
N VAL A 168 2.68 -7.75 -21.32
CA VAL A 168 2.12 -9.11 -21.25
C VAL A 168 1.15 -9.37 -22.41
N LYS A 169 0.27 -8.41 -22.72
CA LYS A 169 -0.65 -8.51 -23.86
C LYS A 169 0.08 -8.65 -25.20
N ARG A 170 1.17 -7.90 -25.42
CA ARG A 170 1.98 -7.97 -26.64
C ARG A 170 2.72 -9.30 -26.80
N ASN A 171 3.28 -9.83 -25.72
CA ASN A 171 4.20 -10.98 -25.78
C ASN A 171 3.52 -12.34 -25.53
N LEU A 172 2.54 -12.43 -24.62
CA LEU A 172 1.84 -13.67 -24.27
C LEU A 172 0.36 -13.67 -24.68
N GLY A 173 -0.27 -12.49 -24.66
CA GLY A 173 -1.70 -12.31 -24.88
C GLY A 173 -2.51 -12.42 -23.59
N ILE A 174 -3.45 -11.49 -23.42
CA ILE A 174 -4.41 -11.45 -22.31
C ILE A 174 -5.80 -11.65 -22.88
N SER A 175 -6.60 -12.55 -22.30
CA SER A 175 -7.98 -12.78 -22.71
C SER A 175 -8.97 -11.85 -22.04
N MET A 176 -8.77 -11.58 -20.75
CA MET A 176 -9.63 -10.71 -19.96
C MET A 176 -8.85 -10.11 -18.79
N VAL A 177 -9.19 -8.89 -18.43
CA VAL A 177 -8.70 -8.20 -17.24
C VAL A 177 -9.91 -7.95 -16.35
N TYR A 178 -9.81 -8.34 -15.09
CA TYR A 178 -10.77 -7.99 -14.05
C TYR A 178 -10.08 -7.05 -13.07
N ASP A 179 -10.63 -5.84 -12.98
CA ASP A 179 -10.17 -4.82 -12.06
C ASP A 179 -11.04 -4.89 -10.79
N LEU A 180 -10.38 -5.09 -9.65
CA LEU A 180 -10.99 -5.09 -8.32
C LEU A 180 -10.45 -3.88 -7.56
N SER A 181 -11.33 -2.99 -7.10
CA SER A 181 -10.93 -1.82 -6.32
C SER A 181 -12.07 -1.39 -5.41
N ALA A 182 -11.73 -0.96 -4.19
CA ALA A 182 -12.68 -0.31 -3.28
C ALA A 182 -12.92 1.17 -3.65
N THR A 183 -12.04 1.74 -4.47
CA THR A 183 -12.05 3.15 -4.89
C THR A 183 -11.88 3.27 -6.40
N PRO A 184 -12.82 2.78 -7.22
CA PRO A 184 -12.66 2.66 -8.69
C PRO A 184 -12.84 4.01 -9.41
N PHE A 185 -12.09 5.03 -9.00
CA PHE A 185 -12.14 6.39 -9.53
C PHE A 185 -10.75 6.97 -9.76
N PHE A 186 -10.68 8.00 -10.60
CA PHE A 186 -9.45 8.71 -10.89
C PHE A 186 -8.99 9.59 -9.72
N LEU A 187 -7.69 9.53 -9.43
CA LEU A 187 -7.03 10.36 -8.43
C LEU A 187 -6.74 11.77 -8.96
N ARG A 188 -6.53 12.71 -8.04
CA ARG A 188 -6.09 14.07 -8.36
C ARG A 188 -4.77 14.06 -9.13
N GLY A 189 -4.63 14.94 -10.13
CA GLY A 189 -3.44 15.04 -10.98
C GLY A 189 -3.33 13.95 -12.06
N SER A 190 -4.32 13.06 -12.19
CA SER A 190 -4.38 12.05 -13.26
C SER A 190 -4.75 12.60 -14.65
N GLY A 191 -5.12 13.89 -14.74
CA GLY A 191 -5.70 14.52 -15.93
C GLY A 191 -7.20 14.23 -16.13
N TYR A 192 -7.79 13.39 -15.28
CA TYR A 192 -9.24 13.22 -15.18
C TYR A 192 -9.80 14.07 -14.04
N ILE A 193 -11.12 14.30 -14.05
CA ILE A 193 -11.80 14.93 -12.93
C ILE A 193 -11.73 13.96 -11.74
N GLU A 194 -11.16 14.43 -10.63
CA GLU A 194 -11.00 13.64 -9.40
C GLU A 194 -12.35 13.04 -8.94
N GLY A 195 -12.33 11.78 -8.52
CA GLY A 195 -13.53 11.07 -8.06
C GLY A 195 -14.44 10.58 -9.20
N THR A 196 -14.08 10.82 -10.46
CA THR A 196 -14.79 10.22 -11.60
C THR A 196 -14.56 8.72 -11.62
N LEU A 197 -15.64 7.94 -11.57
CA LEU A 197 -15.58 6.48 -11.71
C LEU A 197 -14.95 6.07 -13.02
N PHE A 198 -14.22 4.97 -13.02
CA PHE A 198 -13.67 4.41 -14.24
C PHE A 198 -14.79 4.06 -15.23
N PRO A 199 -14.61 4.39 -16.53
CA PRO A 199 -15.66 4.16 -17.52
C PRO A 199 -15.89 2.67 -17.81
N TRP A 200 -15.02 1.78 -17.32
CA TRP A 200 -15.16 0.32 -17.41
C TRP A 200 -15.68 -0.33 -16.12
N THR A 201 -16.12 0.46 -15.14
CA THR A 201 -16.77 -0.09 -13.94
C THR A 201 -18.06 -0.80 -14.33
N MET A 202 -18.08 -2.12 -14.16
CA MET A 202 -19.23 -2.97 -14.52
C MET A 202 -20.23 -3.16 -13.38
N SER A 203 -19.75 -3.09 -12.13
CA SER A 203 -20.54 -3.26 -10.91
C SER A 203 -19.89 -2.44 -9.81
N ASP A 204 -20.68 -1.65 -9.10
CA ASP A 204 -20.28 -0.92 -7.90
C ASP A 204 -21.21 -1.32 -6.76
N PHE A 205 -20.64 -1.60 -5.59
CA PHE A 205 -21.40 -1.86 -4.36
C PHE A 205 -20.93 -0.86 -3.32
N SER A 206 -21.70 0.22 -3.19
CA SER A 206 -21.22 1.43 -2.55
C SER A 206 -21.05 1.24 -1.03
N LEU A 207 -20.29 2.13 -0.40
CA LEU A 207 -20.19 2.19 1.05
C LEU A 207 -21.58 2.38 1.71
N MET A 208 -22.48 3.12 1.06
CA MET A 208 -23.85 3.34 1.54
C MET A 208 -24.63 2.03 1.55
N ASP A 209 -24.62 1.29 0.43
CA ASP A 209 -25.30 -0.01 0.34
C ASP A 209 -24.73 -1.00 1.35
N ALA A 210 -23.40 -1.01 1.53
CA ALA A 210 -22.74 -1.87 2.48
C ALA A 210 -23.13 -1.56 3.94
N ILE A 211 -23.33 -0.28 4.27
CA ILE A 211 -23.82 0.17 5.59
C ILE A 211 -25.27 -0.28 5.78
N GLU A 212 -26.13 -0.04 4.79
CA GLU A 212 -27.57 -0.38 4.85
C GLU A 212 -27.78 -1.90 4.95
N CYS A 213 -26.93 -2.69 4.29
CA CYS A 213 -26.95 -4.15 4.37
C CYS A 213 -26.31 -4.69 5.66
N GLY A 214 -25.73 -3.84 6.52
CA GLY A 214 -25.07 -4.26 7.76
C GLY A 214 -23.79 -5.06 7.56
N ILE A 215 -23.15 -4.98 6.39
CA ILE A 215 -21.92 -5.71 6.06
C ILE A 215 -20.68 -4.95 6.57
N VAL A 216 -20.76 -3.62 6.69
CA VAL A 216 -19.69 -2.76 7.23
C VAL A 216 -20.15 -1.96 8.43
N LYS A 217 -19.18 -1.49 9.23
CA LYS A 217 -19.43 -0.66 10.40
C LYS A 217 -19.69 0.79 9.98
N LEU A 218 -20.56 1.47 10.73
CA LEU A 218 -20.76 2.91 10.60
C LEU A 218 -19.51 3.68 11.05
N PRO A 219 -18.86 4.47 10.16
CA PRO A 219 -17.74 5.30 10.55
C PRO A 219 -18.23 6.40 11.50
N ARG A 220 -17.58 6.55 12.65
CA ARG A 220 -17.85 7.65 13.58
C ARG A 220 -16.74 8.68 13.46
N VAL A 221 -17.10 9.87 13.02
CA VAL A 221 -16.18 11.03 13.04
C VAL A 221 -16.25 11.64 14.45
N PRO A 222 -15.11 11.80 15.14
CA PRO A 222 -15.10 12.49 16.43
C PRO A 222 -15.54 13.94 16.24
N VAL A 223 -16.64 14.32 16.91
CA VAL A 223 -17.16 15.71 16.95
C VAL A 223 -16.87 16.36 18.31
N ALA A 224 -16.22 15.63 19.23
CA ALA A 224 -15.98 16.08 20.60
C ALA A 224 -14.85 17.12 20.63
N ASP A 225 -15.16 18.34 20.21
CA ASP A 225 -14.35 19.51 20.52
C ASP A 225 -14.62 19.91 21.98
N ASN A 226 -13.64 19.73 22.87
CA ASN A 226 -13.64 20.38 24.19
C ASN A 226 -13.19 21.85 24.11
N ILE A 227 -13.11 22.43 22.90
CA ILE A 227 -12.63 23.79 22.66
C ILE A 227 -13.83 24.72 22.50
N VAL A 228 -14.09 25.55 23.51
CA VAL A 228 -15.14 26.57 23.49
C VAL A 228 -14.84 27.60 22.39
N GLY A 229 -15.75 27.75 21.41
CA GLY A 229 -15.84 28.95 20.54
C GLY A 229 -15.39 28.83 19.07
N GLY A 230 -15.55 27.70 18.38
CA GLY A 230 -15.38 27.60 16.92
C GLY A 230 -16.61 27.00 16.23
N ASP A 231 -17.09 27.63 15.15
CA ASP A 231 -18.30 27.22 14.40
C ASP A 231 -18.14 25.91 13.58
N THR A 232 -16.92 25.37 13.48
CA THR A 232 -16.61 24.11 12.77
C THR A 232 -15.79 23.20 13.68
N PRO A 233 -16.08 21.88 13.78
CA PRO A 233 -15.28 20.97 14.61
C PRO A 233 -13.82 20.97 14.15
N LYS A 234 -12.91 21.55 14.96
CA LYS A 234 -11.49 21.73 14.60
C LYS A 234 -10.80 20.39 14.32
N PHE A 235 -11.26 19.31 14.96
CA PHE A 235 -10.73 17.97 14.71
C PHE A 235 -11.11 17.38 13.36
N ARG A 236 -12.22 17.82 12.74
CA ARG A 236 -12.64 17.33 11.42
C ARG A 236 -11.66 17.76 10.33
N ASN A 237 -11.18 19.00 10.41
CA ASN A 237 -10.23 19.58 9.46
C ASN A 237 -8.87 19.85 10.13
N LEU A 238 -8.43 18.91 10.98
CA LEU A 238 -7.20 19.08 11.78
C LEU A 238 -5.99 19.46 10.91
N TRP A 239 -5.87 18.85 9.73
CA TRP A 239 -4.76 19.08 8.80
C TRP A 239 -4.60 20.55 8.40
N ASP A 240 -5.71 21.26 8.15
CA ASP A 240 -5.71 22.68 7.76
C ASP A 240 -5.07 23.57 8.84
N HIS A 241 -5.13 23.13 10.09
CA HIS A 241 -4.62 23.86 11.25
C HIS A 241 -3.18 23.50 11.61
N ILE A 242 -2.76 22.25 11.38
CA ILE A 242 -1.45 21.74 11.83
C ILE A 242 -0.43 21.57 10.71
N GLY A 243 -0.83 21.42 9.45
CA GLY A 243 0.06 21.05 8.35
C GLY A 243 1.25 21.99 8.15
N LYS A 244 1.05 23.30 8.34
CA LYS A 244 2.13 24.31 8.27
C LYS A 244 3.09 24.30 9.46
N LYS A 245 2.68 23.71 10.59
CA LYS A 245 3.47 23.60 11.82
C LYS A 245 4.30 22.31 11.87
N LEU A 246 4.02 21.35 11.00
CA LEU A 246 4.69 20.05 10.95
C LEU A 246 5.93 20.07 10.03
N PRO A 247 6.89 19.15 10.22
CA PRO A 247 8.05 19.02 9.36
C PRO A 247 7.65 18.72 7.90
N LYS A 248 8.41 19.28 6.96
CA LYS A 248 8.26 18.99 5.52
C LYS A 248 9.13 17.79 5.11
N LYS A 249 8.68 17.05 4.08
CA LYS A 249 9.41 15.91 3.47
C LYS A 249 10.86 16.33 3.13
N GLY A 250 11.84 15.52 3.55
CA GLY A 250 13.27 15.70 3.23
C GLY A 250 14.04 16.78 4.01
N ARG A 251 13.42 17.50 4.96
CA ARG A 251 14.05 18.65 5.64
C ARG A 251 14.84 18.31 6.92
N THR A 252 15.27 17.07 7.09
CA THR A 252 15.85 16.55 8.34
C THR A 252 17.23 15.93 8.21
N ALA A 253 18.01 16.27 7.18
CA ALA A 253 19.44 16.01 7.21
C ALA A 253 20.13 17.05 8.13
N GLY A 254 20.04 16.89 9.45
CA GLY A 254 20.99 17.55 10.38
C GLY A 254 20.44 18.23 11.65
N LYS A 255 19.13 18.26 11.93
CA LYS A 255 18.61 18.77 13.21
C LYS A 255 17.67 17.76 13.85
N ALA A 256 17.99 17.30 15.06
CA ALA A 256 17.14 16.38 15.82
C ALA A 256 15.76 17.03 16.04
N LEU A 257 14.71 16.38 15.53
CA LEU A 257 13.33 16.83 15.76
C LEU A 257 12.93 16.45 17.19
N ASP A 258 12.29 17.38 17.91
CA ASP A 258 11.84 17.16 19.28
C ASP A 258 10.39 16.67 19.31
N PRO A 259 10.10 15.44 19.79
CA PRO A 259 8.73 14.91 19.94
C PRO A 259 7.79 15.81 20.78
N PHE A 260 8.32 16.70 21.61
CA PHE A 260 7.53 17.66 22.39
C PHE A 260 7.16 18.94 21.63
N SER A 261 7.70 19.14 20.44
CA SER A 261 7.35 20.27 19.57
C SER A 261 6.08 20.06 18.73
N LEU A 262 5.39 18.93 18.92
CA LEU A 262 4.16 18.61 18.20
C LEU A 262 3.05 19.65 18.50
N PRO A 263 2.22 20.03 17.51
CA PRO A 263 1.16 21.01 17.71
C PRO A 263 0.18 20.59 18.81
N ALA A 264 -0.20 21.52 19.69
CA ALA A 264 -1.12 21.25 20.80
C ALA A 264 -2.47 20.72 20.33
N GLU A 265 -2.95 21.17 19.16
CA GLU A 265 -4.19 20.67 18.56
C GLU A 265 -4.10 19.17 18.20
N LEU A 266 -2.94 18.71 17.72
CA LEU A 266 -2.69 17.29 17.44
C LEU A 266 -2.61 16.48 18.73
N LEU A 267 -1.93 16.99 19.75
CA LEU A 267 -1.82 16.31 21.05
C LEU A 267 -3.20 16.13 21.70
N THR A 268 -4.03 17.18 21.67
CA THR A 268 -5.40 17.14 22.20
C THR A 268 -6.25 16.10 21.46
N ALA A 269 -6.13 16.03 20.13
CA ALA A 269 -6.84 15.04 19.32
C ALA A 269 -6.39 13.60 19.64
N LEU A 270 -5.08 13.38 19.77
CA LEU A 270 -4.50 12.08 20.15
C LEU A 270 -4.99 11.64 21.53
N GLU A 271 -4.96 12.53 22.52
CA GLU A 271 -5.43 12.24 23.88
C GLU A 271 -6.94 11.91 23.91
N ALA A 272 -7.75 12.66 23.17
CA ALA A 272 -9.20 12.40 23.09
C ALA A 272 -9.49 11.00 22.49
N LEU A 273 -8.86 10.67 21.35
CA LEU A 273 -9.01 9.36 20.71
C LEU A 273 -8.47 8.23 21.59
N TYR A 274 -7.34 8.45 22.27
CA TYR A 274 -6.77 7.50 23.22
C TYR A 274 -7.68 7.26 24.44
N GLY A 275 -8.38 8.28 24.92
CA GLY A 275 -9.38 8.13 25.99
C GLY A 275 -10.54 7.21 25.58
N HIS A 276 -10.99 7.30 24.32
CA HIS A 276 -11.97 6.35 23.78
C HIS A 276 -11.40 4.94 23.61
N TYR A 277 -10.15 4.82 23.15
CA TYR A 277 -9.46 3.55 23.03
C TYR A 277 -9.39 2.85 24.39
N THR A 278 -8.96 3.55 25.45
CA THR A 278 -8.79 2.99 26.80
C THR A 278 -10.09 2.36 27.32
N LYS A 279 -11.22 3.06 27.17
CA LYS A 279 -12.54 2.52 27.55
C LYS A 279 -12.92 1.27 26.75
N THR A 280 -12.58 1.23 25.47
CA THR A 280 -12.86 0.09 24.58
C THR A 280 -11.97 -1.09 24.94
N TYR A 281 -10.70 -0.84 25.21
CA TYR A 281 -9.72 -1.82 25.65
C TYR A 281 -10.18 -2.49 26.96
N GLU A 282 -10.53 -1.69 27.98
CA GLU A 282 -11.04 -2.20 29.26
C GLU A 282 -12.33 -3.03 29.09
N LEU A 283 -13.25 -2.58 28.23
CA LEU A 283 -14.46 -3.34 27.91
C LEU A 283 -14.13 -4.69 27.29
N TRP A 284 -13.21 -4.74 26.33
CA TRP A 284 -12.83 -5.98 25.64
C TRP A 284 -12.13 -6.95 26.58
N GLU A 285 -11.27 -6.46 27.47
CA GLU A 285 -10.65 -7.27 28.53
C GLU A 285 -11.70 -7.86 29.48
N ASN A 286 -12.67 -7.05 29.93
CA ASN A 286 -13.75 -7.50 30.82
C ASN A 286 -14.66 -8.56 30.17
N GLU A 287 -14.88 -8.46 28.85
CA GLU A 287 -15.67 -9.43 28.08
C GLU A 287 -14.83 -10.66 27.63
N GLY A 288 -13.55 -10.73 27.99
CA GLY A 288 -12.66 -11.84 27.63
C GLY A 288 -12.29 -11.92 26.15
N ILE A 289 -12.36 -10.80 25.42
CA ILE A 289 -11.93 -10.71 24.03
C ILE A 289 -10.40 -10.66 23.99
N GLY A 290 -9.75 -11.78 23.71
CA GLY A 290 -8.28 -11.92 23.77
C GLY A 290 -7.45 -11.16 22.73
N VAL A 291 -8.05 -10.25 21.95
CA VAL A 291 -7.36 -9.41 20.97
C VAL A 291 -7.73 -7.95 21.24
N PRO A 292 -6.78 -7.06 21.57
CA PRO A 292 -7.09 -5.67 21.87
C PRO A 292 -7.52 -4.89 20.63
N PRO A 293 -8.21 -3.74 20.79
CA PRO A 293 -8.51 -2.85 19.67
C PRO A 293 -7.22 -2.32 19.03
N VAL A 294 -7.32 -1.89 17.76
CA VAL A 294 -6.19 -1.33 17.00
C VAL A 294 -6.31 0.19 16.91
N PHE A 295 -5.20 0.89 17.06
CA PHE A 295 -5.08 2.34 16.87
C PHE A 295 -4.08 2.63 15.76
N ILE A 296 -4.49 3.35 14.71
CA ILE A 296 -3.66 3.66 13.54
C ILE A 296 -3.52 5.17 13.42
N VAL A 297 -2.29 5.66 13.29
CA VAL A 297 -2.00 7.06 12.96
C VAL A 297 -1.34 7.13 11.58
N VAL A 298 -2.08 7.63 10.60
CA VAL A 298 -1.55 7.84 9.24
C VAL A 298 -0.94 9.23 9.16
N CYS A 299 0.32 9.31 8.75
CA CYS A 299 1.09 10.55 8.70
C CYS A 299 1.45 10.89 7.25
N ASN A 300 1.59 12.18 6.96
CA ASN A 300 1.90 12.68 5.61
C ASN A 300 3.35 12.42 5.17
N ASN A 301 4.28 12.22 6.12
CA ASN A 301 5.69 11.92 5.82
C ASN A 301 6.37 11.21 7.00
N THR A 302 7.57 10.67 6.72
CA THR A 302 8.39 9.90 7.66
C THR A 302 8.79 10.69 8.90
N ALA A 303 9.17 11.97 8.75
CA ALA A 303 9.56 12.82 9.88
C ALA A 303 8.41 13.07 10.87
N THR A 304 7.20 13.36 10.37
CA THR A 304 6.00 13.48 11.20
C THR A 304 5.68 12.16 11.90
N SER A 305 5.77 11.04 11.17
CA SER A 305 5.49 9.72 11.73
C SER A 305 6.47 9.32 12.84
N GLU A 306 7.75 9.66 12.70
CA GLU A 306 8.78 9.41 13.70
C GLU A 306 8.54 10.22 14.98
N LEU A 307 8.18 11.51 14.83
CA LEU A 307 7.84 12.37 15.97
C LEU A 307 6.67 11.83 16.77
N ILE A 308 5.59 11.46 16.08
CA ILE A 308 4.39 10.90 16.71
C ILE A 308 4.71 9.53 17.33
N TYR A 309 5.46 8.68 16.62
CA TYR A 309 5.90 7.38 17.14
C TYR A 309 6.68 7.53 18.44
N LYS A 310 7.66 8.43 18.50
CA LYS A 310 8.45 8.70 19.71
C LYS A 310 7.57 9.26 20.84
N TYR A 311 6.65 10.17 20.52
CA TYR A 311 5.70 10.72 21.50
C TYR A 311 4.79 9.65 22.12
N ILE A 312 4.33 8.69 21.32
CA ILE A 312 3.41 7.61 21.74
C ILE A 312 4.16 6.48 22.46
N SER A 313 5.22 5.97 21.84
CA SER A 313 5.91 4.73 22.27
C SER A 313 6.97 4.96 23.36
N GLY A 314 7.51 6.17 23.44
CA GLY A 314 8.68 6.51 24.26
C GLY A 314 9.99 6.40 23.48
N PHE A 315 11.02 7.11 23.93
CA PHE A 315 12.32 7.16 23.27
C PHE A 315 13.45 7.44 24.26
N VAL A 316 14.67 7.05 23.87
CA VAL A 316 15.87 7.35 24.65
C VAL A 316 16.46 8.67 24.12
N ARG A 317 16.64 9.64 25.01
CA ARG A 317 17.25 10.94 24.71
C ARG A 317 18.70 10.93 25.20
N GLU A 318 19.64 11.16 24.30
CA GLU A 318 21.03 11.43 24.67
C GLU A 318 21.15 12.85 25.22
N LYS A 319 21.86 13.02 26.35
CA LYS A 319 22.18 14.34 26.87
C LYS A 319 23.37 14.94 26.12
N ASP A 320 23.50 16.27 26.22
CA ASP A 320 24.60 17.05 25.62
C ASP A 320 26.01 16.61 26.08
N ASP A 321 26.11 15.83 27.17
CA ASP A 321 27.35 15.26 27.67
C ASP A 321 27.82 13.99 26.91
N GLY A 322 26.98 13.44 26.01
CA GLY A 322 27.27 12.26 25.19
C GLY A 322 27.48 10.96 25.97
N GLN A 323 27.32 10.97 27.29
CA GLN A 323 27.60 9.82 28.17
C GLN A 323 26.37 9.34 28.91
N THR A 324 25.34 10.18 29.07
CA THR A 324 24.11 9.80 29.75
C THR A 324 22.92 9.85 28.81
N SER A 325 22.12 8.78 28.86
CA SER A 325 20.86 8.69 28.16
C SER A 325 19.71 8.61 29.15
N VAL A 326 18.61 9.29 28.86
CA VAL A 326 17.41 9.30 29.69
C VAL A 326 16.25 8.75 28.88
N LEU A 327 15.53 7.79 29.46
CA LEU A 327 14.29 7.30 28.87
C LEU A 327 13.19 8.34 29.08
N GLU A 328 12.61 8.79 27.96
CA GLU A 328 11.38 9.55 27.94
C GLU A 328 10.21 8.59 27.70
N ASN A 329 9.37 8.42 28.72
CA ASN A 329 8.18 7.57 28.61
C ASN A 329 7.16 8.17 27.64
N GLY A 330 6.58 7.31 26.80
CA GLY A 330 5.50 7.68 25.90
C GLY A 330 4.30 8.27 26.66
N ARG A 331 3.58 9.20 26.02
CA ARG A 331 2.47 9.92 26.68
C ARG A 331 1.18 9.10 26.75
N LEU A 332 1.07 8.03 25.96
CA LEU A 332 -0.10 7.15 25.90
C LEU A 332 0.24 5.79 26.52
N ALA A 333 -0.18 5.54 27.77
CA ALA A 333 0.33 4.45 28.61
C ALA A 333 0.20 3.04 27.99
N LEU A 334 -0.96 2.69 27.43
CA LEU A 334 -1.21 1.39 26.79
C LEU A 334 -0.39 1.18 25.51
N PHE A 335 0.19 2.24 24.96
CA PHE A 335 0.94 2.23 23.69
C PHE A 335 2.46 2.31 23.88
N ARG A 336 2.94 2.39 25.13
CA ARG A 336 4.38 2.44 25.42
C ARG A 336 5.08 1.15 25.00
N ASN A 337 6.33 1.30 24.58
CA ASN A 337 7.23 0.19 24.24
C ASN A 337 8.24 -0.12 25.35
N TYR A 338 8.13 0.54 26.50
CA TYR A 338 9.01 0.36 27.66
C TYR A 338 8.16 -0.01 28.88
N ASP A 339 8.70 -0.88 29.74
CA ASP A 339 8.12 -1.23 31.03
C ASP A 339 8.38 -0.14 32.10
N GLU A 340 7.85 -0.34 33.30
CA GLU A 340 8.02 0.60 34.42
C GLU A 340 9.48 0.75 34.89
N ASN A 341 10.33 -0.23 34.59
CA ASN A 341 11.75 -0.24 34.91
C ASN A 341 12.61 0.39 33.81
N GLY A 342 11.99 0.80 32.69
CA GLY A 342 12.65 1.38 31.54
C GLY A 342 13.26 0.37 30.55
N ASN A 343 12.93 -0.92 30.67
CA ASN A 343 13.34 -1.93 29.70
C ASN A 343 12.39 -1.93 28.51
N ARG A 344 12.92 -2.20 27.30
CA ARG A 344 12.07 -2.41 26.12
C ARG A 344 11.22 -3.66 26.28
N LEU A 345 9.95 -3.57 25.91
CA LEU A 345 9.04 -4.71 25.87
C LEU A 345 9.50 -5.72 24.80
N PRO A 346 9.43 -7.04 25.06
CA PRO A 346 9.81 -8.06 24.09
C PRO A 346 8.90 -8.05 22.86
N ARG A 347 7.63 -7.67 23.04
CA ARG A 347 6.69 -7.38 21.96
C ARG A 347 6.30 -5.91 22.06
N PRO A 348 6.63 -5.07 21.07
CA PRO A 348 6.24 -3.67 21.10
C PRO A 348 4.72 -3.52 20.97
N ASN A 349 4.15 -2.56 21.70
CA ASN A 349 2.74 -2.19 21.59
C ASN A 349 2.51 -1.22 20.42
N THR A 350 3.52 -0.38 20.11
CA THR A 350 3.50 0.55 18.99
C THR A 350 4.62 0.23 18.02
N ILE A 351 4.31 0.19 16.73
CA ILE A 351 5.28 -0.01 15.65
C ILE A 351 5.19 1.17 14.67
N LEU A 352 6.33 1.56 14.11
CA LEU A 352 6.41 2.50 13.00
C LEU A 352 6.51 1.70 11.71
N ILE A 353 5.65 2.00 10.74
CA ILE A 353 5.56 1.30 9.46
C ILE A 353 5.82 2.33 8.36
N ASP A 354 6.92 2.18 7.63
CA ASP A 354 7.14 2.90 6.37
C ASP A 354 6.53 2.07 5.23
N SER A 355 5.34 2.49 4.77
CA SER A 355 4.61 1.81 3.72
C SER A 355 5.35 1.79 2.38
N ALA A 356 6.15 2.81 2.07
CA ALA A 356 6.88 2.86 0.80
C ALA A 356 8.02 1.82 0.79
N GLN A 357 8.74 1.70 1.91
CA GLN A 357 9.84 0.75 2.02
C GLN A 357 9.36 -0.71 2.10
N LEU A 358 8.26 -0.97 2.81
CA LEU A 358 7.68 -2.32 2.90
C LEU A 358 7.14 -2.83 1.55
N GLU A 359 6.57 -1.95 0.74
CA GLU A 359 5.89 -2.35 -0.50
C GLU A 359 6.82 -2.37 -1.74
N SER A 360 7.99 -1.72 -1.69
CA SER A 360 8.95 -1.69 -2.81
C SER A 360 9.81 -2.96 -2.92
N GLY A 361 9.98 -3.71 -1.82
CA GLY A 361 10.84 -4.90 -1.77
C GLY A 361 12.32 -4.61 -1.74
N GLU A 362 12.70 -3.34 -1.57
CA GLU A 362 14.04 -2.98 -1.15
C GLU A 362 14.23 -3.41 0.31
N ALA A 363 15.43 -3.87 0.68
CA ALA A 363 15.68 -4.34 2.03
C ALA A 363 15.31 -3.23 3.04
N LEU A 364 14.62 -3.61 4.12
CA LEU A 364 14.41 -2.73 5.26
C LEU A 364 15.77 -2.20 5.69
N ASP A 365 15.87 -0.89 5.88
CA ASP A 365 17.06 -0.26 6.43
C ASP A 365 17.26 -0.86 7.82
N LYS A 366 18.51 -1.16 8.18
CA LYS A 366 18.81 -2.04 9.33
C LYS A 366 18.61 -1.37 10.69
N ASP A 367 18.13 -0.12 10.70
CA ASP A 367 18.13 0.77 11.85
C ASP A 367 16.75 0.94 12.50
#